data_AF-A0A348W150-F1
#
_entry.id   AF-A0A348W150-F1
#
_cell.length_a   1.000
_cell.length_b   1.000
_cell.length_c   1.000
_cell.angle_alpha   90.00
_cell.angle_beta   90.00
_cell.angle_gamma   90.00
#
_symmetry.space_group_name_H-M   'P 1'
#
loop_
_entity.id
_entity.type
_entity.pdbx_description
1 polymer ?
#
loop_
_entity_poly.entity_id
_entity_poly.type
_entity_poly.pdbx_seq_one_letter_code
_entity_poly.pdbx_strand_id
1 'polypeptide(L)'
;MKKRVLSVFLTIELVICAVATLSACGIKLKDREITPTIEEIWQSHTGEVYVEVGNLGNYLQDKDAAQQLEFSVNGGNWYICFYNNSIETMPGNGIYNILYQFYEEEYTNIYTNITKYSTGDEQIFQPGTTINVSVRTPKNYYYKASAASEQKTYTLKSKRQNAISHSVACLFSRDVDSSGVKLSHDAETQDEKRFVFYYHKSNPRIVNIGVPASDWDESEKIYRHYIRELTEEEKTTVAGLGLEYKVIPYNERYLKNHDDGGKSVYGDLLEMEENGGKPSVNGWTSMLNLQESHVWEIMPNDAMRVKGFVFLVRQKATKDAVQSQAIAFWYYYSHEIIDVIQ
;
A
#
# COMPACT_ATOMS: atom_id res chain seq x y z
N MET A 1 54.29 -55.55 19.22
CA MET A 1 53.16 -55.24 18.30
C MET A 1 51.78 -55.19 18.99
N LYS A 2 51.49 -55.96 20.05
CA LYS A 2 50.15 -55.99 20.69
C LYS A 2 49.64 -54.67 21.33
N LYS A 3 50.52 -53.84 21.92
CA LYS A 3 50.11 -52.57 22.58
C LYS A 3 49.69 -51.45 21.62
N ARG A 4 50.29 -51.37 20.42
CA ARG A 4 49.95 -50.34 19.41
C ARG A 4 48.60 -50.61 18.74
N VAL A 5 48.28 -51.88 18.50
CA VAL A 5 47.01 -52.29 17.91
C VAL A 5 45.85 -52.01 18.88
N LEU A 6 46.02 -52.32 20.17
CA LEU A 6 44.99 -52.06 21.19
C LEU A 6 44.69 -50.56 21.37
N SER A 7 45.73 -49.71 21.29
CA SER A 7 45.58 -48.25 21.35
C SER A 7 44.82 -47.69 20.15
N VAL A 8 45.04 -48.22 18.94
CA VAL A 8 44.34 -47.78 17.73
C VAL A 8 42.85 -48.16 17.79
N PHE A 9 42.51 -49.37 18.25
CA PHE A 9 41.11 -49.79 18.41
C PHE A 9 40.36 -48.94 19.44
N LEU A 10 40.97 -48.67 20.60
CA LEU A 10 40.37 -47.80 21.63
C LEU A 10 40.12 -46.36 21.12
N THR A 11 41.03 -45.83 20.29
CA THR A 11 40.89 -44.48 19.74
C THR A 11 39.76 -44.41 18.70
N ILE A 12 39.62 -45.43 17.86
CA ILE A 12 38.53 -45.53 16.88
C ILE A 12 37.18 -45.65 17.58
N GLU A 13 37.10 -46.45 18.64
CA GLU A 13 35.87 -46.65 19.41
C GLU A 13 35.44 -45.38 20.15
N LEU A 14 36.40 -44.63 20.73
CA LEU A 14 36.16 -43.30 21.31
C LEU A 14 35.67 -42.28 20.28
N VAL A 15 36.22 -42.29 19.07
CA VAL A 15 35.78 -41.40 17.97
C VAL A 15 34.36 -41.78 17.52
N ILE A 16 34.05 -43.07 17.40
CA ILE A 16 32.69 -43.52 17.05
C ILE A 16 31.68 -43.17 18.14
N CYS A 17 32.02 -43.36 19.41
CA CYS A 17 31.18 -42.94 20.53
C CYS A 17 30.97 -41.43 20.56
N ALA A 18 32.03 -40.63 20.32
CA ALA A 18 31.93 -39.17 20.25
C ALA A 18 31.01 -38.71 19.10
N VAL A 19 31.16 -39.30 17.91
CA VAL A 19 30.32 -39.02 16.74
C VAL A 19 28.87 -39.46 16.99
N ALA A 20 28.64 -40.60 17.65
CA ALA A 20 27.31 -41.07 18.04
C ALA A 20 26.65 -40.14 19.09
N THR A 21 27.40 -39.65 20.09
CA THR A 21 26.88 -38.67 21.06
C THR A 21 26.62 -37.29 20.44
N LEU A 22 27.44 -36.86 19.48
CA LEU A 22 27.25 -35.60 18.74
C LEU A 22 26.06 -35.68 17.77
N SER A 23 25.86 -36.82 17.11
CA SER A 23 24.70 -37.06 16.24
C SER A 23 23.40 -37.30 17.02
N ALA A 24 23.48 -37.87 18.23
CA ALA A 24 22.34 -37.98 19.15
C ALA A 24 22.01 -36.66 19.88
N CYS A 25 22.95 -35.70 19.95
CA CYS A 25 22.73 -34.34 20.44
C CYS A 25 22.16 -33.39 19.36
N GLY A 26 21.46 -33.92 18.35
CA GLY A 26 20.64 -33.08 17.48
C GLY A 26 19.57 -32.37 18.31
N ILE A 27 19.47 -31.05 18.20
CA ILE A 27 18.45 -30.27 18.90
C ILE A 27 17.08 -30.78 18.45
N LYS A 28 16.30 -31.31 19.40
CA LYS A 28 14.92 -31.72 19.14
C LYS A 28 14.08 -30.47 18.91
N LEU A 29 13.85 -30.16 17.64
CA LEU A 29 13.03 -29.02 17.24
C LEU A 29 11.60 -29.19 17.75
N LYS A 30 11.06 -28.13 18.33
CA LYS A 30 9.67 -28.06 18.78
C LYS A 30 8.75 -27.87 17.58
N ASP A 31 7.54 -28.41 17.68
CA ASP A 31 6.49 -28.08 16.73
C ASP A 31 6.03 -26.63 16.95
N ARG A 32 5.56 -25.97 15.89
CA ARG A 32 4.93 -24.65 16.00
C ARG A 32 3.43 -24.83 16.07
N GLU A 33 2.82 -24.22 17.09
CA GLU A 33 1.35 -24.18 17.23
C GLU A 33 0.70 -23.11 16.34
N ILE A 34 1.50 -22.25 15.71
CA ILE A 34 1.04 -21.18 14.83
C ILE A 34 0.90 -21.72 13.41
N THR A 35 -0.26 -21.54 12.80
CA THR A 35 -0.49 -21.80 11.36
C THR A 35 -0.92 -20.49 10.71
N PRO A 36 -0.07 -19.86 9.88
CA PRO A 36 -0.40 -18.60 9.24
C PRO A 36 -1.62 -18.73 8.31
N THR A 37 -2.34 -17.62 8.12
CA THR A 37 -3.50 -17.53 7.23
C THR A 37 -3.21 -16.55 6.10
N ILE A 38 -3.73 -16.80 4.89
CA ILE A 38 -3.66 -15.83 3.81
C ILE A 38 -4.92 -14.97 3.83
N GLU A 39 -4.79 -13.72 4.25
CA GLU A 39 -5.91 -12.78 4.33
C GLU A 39 -6.27 -12.25 2.95
N GLU A 40 -5.29 -11.86 2.13
CA GLU A 40 -5.52 -11.35 0.77
C GLU A 40 -4.28 -11.52 -0.13
N ILE A 41 -4.51 -11.65 -1.44
CA ILE A 41 -3.49 -11.60 -2.48
C ILE A 41 -3.88 -10.50 -3.46
N TRP A 42 -2.97 -9.58 -3.75
CA TRP A 42 -3.21 -8.50 -4.71
C TRP A 42 -1.96 -8.20 -5.53
N GLN A 43 -2.14 -7.38 -6.56
CA GLN A 43 -1.05 -6.83 -7.33
C GLN A 43 -0.99 -5.31 -7.19
N SER A 44 0.20 -4.80 -6.88
CA SER A 44 0.45 -3.37 -6.77
C SER A 44 0.41 -2.68 -8.15
N HIS A 45 0.52 -1.35 -8.15
CA HIS A 45 0.63 -0.56 -9.38
C HIS A 45 1.87 -0.91 -10.22
N THR A 46 2.92 -1.45 -9.60
CA THR A 46 4.08 -1.97 -10.33
C THR A 46 3.81 -3.35 -10.92
N GLY A 47 2.72 -4.01 -10.57
CA GLY A 47 2.39 -5.38 -10.99
C GLY A 47 3.02 -6.47 -10.13
N GLU A 48 3.81 -6.11 -9.11
CA GLU A 48 4.29 -7.04 -8.08
C GLU A 48 3.14 -7.72 -7.36
N VAL A 49 3.27 -9.01 -7.07
CA VAL A 49 2.24 -9.78 -6.34
C VAL A 49 2.58 -9.81 -4.87
N TYR A 50 1.66 -9.32 -4.05
CA TYR A 50 1.78 -9.26 -2.60
C TYR A 50 0.74 -10.14 -1.92
N VAL A 51 1.12 -10.62 -0.74
CA VAL A 51 0.26 -11.41 0.14
C VAL A 51 0.24 -10.79 1.52
N GLU A 52 -0.96 -10.60 2.06
CA GLU A 52 -1.19 -10.24 3.46
C GLU A 52 -1.44 -11.52 4.26
N VAL A 53 -0.62 -11.73 5.28
CA VAL A 53 -0.57 -12.96 6.07
C VAL A 53 -0.97 -12.67 7.50
N GLY A 54 -2.05 -13.31 7.94
CA GLY A 54 -2.57 -13.23 9.29
C GLY A 54 -2.16 -14.41 10.16
N ASN A 55 -2.75 -14.43 11.37
CA ASN A 55 -2.52 -15.45 12.39
C ASN A 55 -1.03 -15.70 12.70
N LEU A 56 -0.23 -14.63 12.79
CA LEU A 56 1.20 -14.72 13.09
C LEU A 56 1.51 -14.66 14.59
N GLY A 57 0.52 -14.36 15.46
CA GLY A 57 0.74 -14.21 16.89
C GLY A 57 1.89 -13.23 17.18
N ASN A 58 2.83 -13.64 18.05
CA ASN A 58 4.03 -12.85 18.36
C ASN A 58 5.20 -13.13 17.39
N TYR A 59 5.00 -13.88 16.31
CA TYR A 59 6.08 -14.25 15.37
C TYR A 59 6.76 -13.04 14.73
N LEU A 60 6.01 -11.98 14.40
CA LEU A 60 6.59 -10.74 13.86
C LEU A 60 7.42 -9.95 14.90
N GLN A 61 7.24 -10.24 16.18
CA GLN A 61 8.00 -9.64 17.29
C GLN A 61 9.22 -10.49 17.68
N ASP A 62 9.34 -11.71 17.14
CA ASP A 62 10.46 -12.61 17.38
C ASP A 62 11.70 -12.10 16.64
N LYS A 63 12.65 -11.54 17.40
CA LYS A 63 13.90 -10.96 16.87
C LYS A 63 14.77 -11.99 16.17
N ASP A 64 14.59 -13.28 16.47
CA ASP A 64 15.36 -14.38 15.86
C ASP A 64 14.72 -14.92 14.58
N ALA A 65 13.46 -14.56 14.29
CA ALA A 65 12.71 -15.08 13.15
C ALA A 65 13.00 -14.35 11.82
N ALA A 66 13.78 -13.25 11.85
CA ALA A 66 14.05 -12.37 10.71
C ALA A 66 12.80 -11.91 9.92
N GLN A 67 11.61 -12.09 10.53
CA GLN A 67 10.29 -11.83 9.94
C GLN A 67 10.06 -12.54 8.59
N GLN A 68 10.79 -13.64 8.31
CA GLN A 68 10.69 -14.40 7.06
C GLN A 68 9.53 -15.40 7.09
N LEU A 69 8.90 -15.61 5.93
CA LEU A 69 7.94 -16.68 5.71
C LEU A 69 8.32 -17.50 4.48
N GLU A 70 7.88 -18.75 4.44
CA GLU A 70 8.03 -19.61 3.27
C GLU A 70 6.70 -19.66 2.50
N PHE A 71 6.77 -19.47 1.19
CA PHE A 71 5.64 -19.57 0.29
C PHE A 71 5.83 -20.71 -0.71
N SER A 72 4.73 -21.29 -1.16
CA SER A 72 4.68 -22.26 -2.27
C SER A 72 3.59 -21.85 -3.22
N VAL A 73 3.91 -21.84 -4.52
CA VAL A 73 2.97 -21.52 -5.60
C VAL A 73 2.69 -22.77 -6.41
N ASN A 74 1.40 -23.10 -6.60
CA ASN A 74 0.92 -24.31 -7.28
C ASN A 74 1.50 -25.62 -6.70
N GLY A 75 1.82 -25.66 -5.40
CA GLY A 75 2.43 -26.81 -4.75
C GLY A 75 3.89 -27.05 -5.15
N GLY A 76 4.55 -26.03 -5.73
CA GLY A 76 5.98 -26.03 -6.03
C GLY A 76 6.86 -25.97 -4.78
N ASN A 77 8.14 -25.69 -4.97
CA ASN A 77 9.10 -25.59 -3.88
C ASN A 77 8.71 -24.49 -2.89
N TRP A 78 9.11 -24.68 -1.63
CA TRP A 78 9.01 -23.64 -0.62
C TRP A 78 10.20 -22.69 -0.78
N TYR A 79 9.92 -21.41 -0.97
CA TYR A 79 10.94 -20.37 -1.07
C TYR A 79 10.69 -19.29 -0.02
N ILE A 80 11.78 -18.67 0.44
CA ILE A 80 11.73 -17.67 1.50
C ILE A 80 11.37 -16.32 0.90
N CYS A 81 10.35 -15.68 1.47
CA CYS A 81 10.01 -14.29 1.24
C CYS A 81 10.32 -13.47 2.48
N PHE A 82 10.84 -12.26 2.26
CA PHE A 82 11.13 -11.30 3.30
C PHE A 82 9.92 -10.41 3.52
N TYR A 83 9.69 -10.06 4.78
CA TYR A 83 8.70 -9.06 5.15
C TYR A 83 9.06 -7.74 4.46
N ASN A 84 8.11 -7.09 3.81
CA ASN A 84 8.35 -5.80 3.16
C ASN A 84 8.49 -4.71 4.25
N ASN A 85 9.73 -4.31 4.53
CA ASN A 85 10.13 -3.75 5.83
C ASN A 85 10.48 -2.24 5.79
N SER A 86 9.59 -1.42 5.22
CA SER A 86 9.80 0.03 5.20
C SER A 86 9.15 0.78 6.38
N ILE A 87 8.26 0.17 7.16
CA ILE A 87 7.52 0.89 8.23
C ILE A 87 7.27 -0.02 9.44
N GLU A 88 7.62 0.52 10.62
CA GLU A 88 7.58 -0.07 11.96
C GLU A 88 6.51 -1.14 12.24
N THR A 89 6.94 -2.08 13.09
CA THR A 89 6.22 -3.20 13.68
C THR A 89 4.97 -2.76 14.44
N MET A 90 3.86 -2.57 13.73
CA MET A 90 2.55 -2.62 14.35
C MET A 90 2.16 -4.10 14.58
N PRO A 91 1.56 -4.46 15.73
CA PRO A 91 0.94 -5.76 15.88
C PRO A 91 -0.14 -5.94 14.81
N GLY A 92 -0.02 -6.97 13.97
CA GLY A 92 -0.94 -7.18 12.84
C GLY A 92 -0.43 -8.19 11.82
N ASN A 93 -1.04 -8.16 10.64
CA ASN A 93 -0.71 -9.04 9.52
C ASN A 93 0.63 -8.66 8.86
N GLY A 94 1.34 -9.66 8.33
CA GLY A 94 2.57 -9.47 7.59
C GLY A 94 2.33 -9.30 6.09
N ILE A 95 3.10 -8.44 5.39
CA ILE A 95 2.98 -8.23 3.93
C ILE A 95 4.25 -8.73 3.26
N TYR A 96 4.09 -9.60 2.27
CA TYR A 96 5.19 -10.29 1.60
C TYR A 96 5.04 -10.19 0.09
N ASN A 97 6.12 -9.80 -0.60
CA ASN A 97 6.21 -9.93 -2.04
C ASN A 97 6.53 -11.38 -2.40
N ILE A 98 5.69 -12.01 -3.23
CA ILE A 98 5.82 -13.43 -3.57
C ILE A 98 6.20 -13.68 -5.02
N LEU A 99 5.89 -12.74 -5.92
CA LEU A 99 6.22 -12.84 -7.34
C LEU A 99 6.66 -11.48 -7.87
N TYR A 100 7.77 -11.51 -8.62
CA TYR A 100 8.30 -10.39 -9.38
C TYR A 100 7.84 -10.49 -10.82
N GLN A 101 7.45 -9.36 -11.37
CA GLN A 101 6.93 -9.14 -12.70
C GLN A 101 8.04 -8.64 -13.62
N PHE A 102 8.03 -9.11 -14.85
CA PHE A 102 8.93 -8.70 -15.92
C PHE A 102 8.10 -8.17 -17.08
N TYR A 103 8.68 -7.27 -17.85
CA TYR A 103 8.03 -6.57 -18.94
C TYR A 103 9.09 -6.22 -19.99
N GLU A 104 8.67 -6.07 -21.24
CA GLU A 104 9.56 -5.59 -22.31
C GLU A 104 9.62 -4.06 -22.30
N GLU A 105 10.82 -3.52 -22.51
CA GLU A 105 11.06 -2.09 -22.66
C GLU A 105 10.55 -1.63 -24.04
N GLU A 106 9.39 -0.97 -24.07
CA GLU A 106 9.02 -0.16 -25.23
C GLU A 106 9.59 1.26 -25.05
N TYR A 107 10.21 1.78 -26.12
CA TYR A 107 10.88 3.09 -26.23
C TYR A 107 10.01 4.32 -25.88
N THR A 108 8.77 4.12 -25.44
CA THR A 108 7.76 5.16 -25.16
C THR A 108 7.57 5.44 -23.66
N ASN A 109 8.32 4.80 -22.75
CA ASN A 109 8.17 4.92 -21.29
C ASN A 109 6.80 4.48 -20.73
N ILE A 110 6.00 3.73 -21.50
CA ILE A 110 4.69 3.22 -21.07
C ILE A 110 4.76 1.70 -20.92
N TYR A 111 5.31 1.23 -19.80
CA TYR A 111 5.38 -0.19 -19.44
C TYR A 111 4.01 -0.77 -19.13
N THR A 112 3.29 -1.25 -20.15
CA THR A 112 1.89 -1.65 -19.97
C THR A 112 1.73 -3.16 -19.80
N ASN A 113 2.50 -3.96 -20.53
CA ASN A 113 2.30 -5.41 -20.58
C ASN A 113 3.34 -6.14 -19.73
N ILE A 114 2.84 -7.02 -18.87
CA ILE A 114 3.67 -7.94 -18.10
C ILE A 114 3.91 -9.16 -18.99
N THR A 115 5.16 -9.55 -19.18
CA THR A 115 5.55 -10.67 -20.04
C THR A 115 5.67 -11.98 -19.27
N LYS A 116 6.10 -11.91 -18.00
CA LYS A 116 6.18 -13.07 -17.10
C LYS A 116 6.22 -12.64 -15.64
N TYR A 117 5.97 -13.60 -14.77
CA TYR A 117 6.23 -13.53 -13.33
C TYR A 117 7.26 -14.57 -12.94
N SER A 118 8.04 -14.30 -11.89
CA SER A 118 8.97 -15.23 -11.28
C SER A 118 8.85 -15.21 -9.78
N THR A 119 8.94 -16.38 -9.14
CA THR A 119 9.25 -16.51 -7.72
C THR A 119 10.72 -16.16 -7.46
N GLY A 120 11.08 -16.03 -6.18
CA GLY A 120 12.48 -15.87 -5.77
C GLY A 120 13.36 -17.10 -6.05
N ASP A 121 12.76 -18.27 -6.27
CA ASP A 121 13.43 -19.52 -6.68
C ASP A 121 13.29 -19.83 -8.18
N GLU A 122 13.01 -18.80 -8.99
CA GLU A 122 13.02 -18.84 -10.46
C GLU A 122 11.90 -19.66 -11.13
N GLN A 123 10.83 -20.00 -10.42
CA GLN A 123 9.63 -20.57 -11.04
C GLN A 123 8.89 -19.50 -11.84
N ILE A 124 8.68 -19.77 -13.14
CA ILE A 124 8.10 -18.80 -14.08
C ILE A 124 6.61 -19.05 -14.27
N PHE A 125 5.83 -17.97 -14.26
CA PHE A 125 4.40 -17.98 -14.55
C PHE A 125 4.04 -17.01 -15.66
N GLN A 126 3.10 -17.42 -16.50
CA GLN A 126 2.58 -16.55 -17.55
C GLN A 126 1.50 -15.62 -16.99
N PRO A 127 1.40 -14.38 -17.49
CA PRO A 127 0.29 -13.50 -17.15
C PRO A 127 -1.06 -14.12 -17.53
N GLY A 128 -2.12 -13.80 -16.79
CA GLY A 128 -3.44 -14.41 -16.93
C GLY A 128 -3.58 -15.80 -16.28
N THR A 129 -2.48 -16.38 -15.78
CA THR A 129 -2.51 -17.67 -15.09
C THR A 129 -3.13 -17.54 -13.71
N THR A 130 -3.99 -18.48 -13.35
CA THR A 130 -4.46 -18.65 -11.98
C THR A 130 -3.48 -19.48 -11.18
N ILE A 131 -3.04 -18.94 -10.05
CA ILE A 131 -2.10 -19.56 -9.11
C ILE A 131 -2.79 -19.90 -7.80
N ASN A 132 -2.30 -20.94 -7.13
CA ASN A 132 -2.68 -21.30 -5.76
C ASN A 132 -1.48 -21.07 -4.85
N VAL A 133 -1.66 -20.27 -3.80
CA VAL A 133 -0.59 -19.88 -2.88
C VAL A 133 -0.84 -20.50 -1.52
N SER A 134 0.21 -21.06 -0.91
CA SER A 134 0.26 -21.47 0.48
C SER A 134 1.40 -20.76 1.21
N VAL A 135 1.25 -20.54 2.51
CA VAL A 135 2.27 -19.92 3.36
C VAL A 135 2.52 -20.77 4.61
N ARG A 136 3.75 -20.74 5.13
CA ARG A 136 4.10 -21.29 6.45
C ARG A 136 5.25 -20.51 7.07
N THR A 137 5.43 -20.69 8.37
CA THR A 137 6.65 -20.21 9.04
C THR A 137 7.82 -21.16 8.75
N PRO A 138 9.02 -20.64 8.48
CA PRO A 138 10.21 -21.44 8.23
C PRO A 138 10.65 -22.23 9.46
N LYS A 139 11.39 -23.30 9.18
CA LYS A 139 12.19 -23.98 10.20
C LYS A 139 13.29 -23.03 10.70
N ASN A 140 13.53 -22.99 12.00
CA ASN A 140 14.66 -22.28 12.59
C ASN A 140 15.43 -23.18 13.57
N TYR A 141 16.32 -22.59 14.37
CA TYR A 141 17.16 -23.31 15.33
C TYR A 141 16.36 -24.03 16.43
N TYR A 142 15.17 -23.53 16.77
CA TYR A 142 14.35 -24.03 17.89
C TYR A 142 13.11 -24.79 17.44
N TYR A 143 12.57 -24.45 16.27
CA TYR A 143 11.26 -24.89 15.79
C TYR A 143 11.34 -25.50 14.41
N LYS A 144 10.50 -26.51 14.17
CA LYS A 144 10.18 -26.98 12.82
C LYS A 144 9.41 -25.89 12.05
N ALA A 145 9.30 -26.07 10.74
CA ALA A 145 8.35 -25.29 9.96
C ALA A 145 6.93 -25.57 10.47
N SER A 146 6.04 -24.58 10.44
CA SER A 146 4.63 -24.81 10.77
C SER A 146 3.94 -25.66 9.69
N ALA A 147 2.72 -26.08 9.99
CA ALA A 147 1.80 -26.52 8.94
C ALA A 147 1.64 -25.42 7.87
N ALA A 148 1.36 -25.86 6.65
CA ALA A 148 0.98 -24.97 5.56
C ALA A 148 -0.43 -24.42 5.79
N SER A 149 -0.65 -23.18 5.39
CA SER A 149 -1.97 -22.58 5.32
C SER A 149 -2.87 -23.32 4.33
N GLU A 150 -4.18 -23.10 4.45
CA GLU A 150 -5.09 -23.33 3.33
C GLU A 150 -4.63 -22.56 2.08
N GLN A 151 -4.90 -23.13 0.91
CA GLN A 151 -4.53 -22.49 -0.36
C GLN A 151 -5.47 -21.34 -0.67
N LYS A 152 -4.91 -20.21 -1.08
CA LYS A 152 -5.69 -19.11 -1.66
C LYS A 152 -5.36 -18.94 -3.14
N THR A 153 -6.39 -18.83 -3.95
CA THR A 153 -6.28 -18.72 -5.40
C THR A 153 -6.22 -17.26 -5.84
N TYR A 154 -5.40 -16.95 -6.83
CA TYR A 154 -5.29 -15.61 -7.41
C TYR A 154 -4.98 -15.67 -8.92
N THR A 155 -5.57 -14.79 -9.73
CA THR A 155 -5.29 -14.71 -11.17
C THR A 155 -4.36 -13.55 -11.48
N LEU A 156 -3.18 -13.88 -12.02
CA LEU A 156 -2.14 -12.92 -12.38
C LEU A 156 -2.60 -11.99 -13.49
N LYS A 157 -2.39 -10.68 -13.33
CA LYS A 157 -2.78 -9.69 -14.34
C LYS A 157 -1.83 -9.72 -15.53
N SER A 158 -2.33 -9.40 -16.72
CA SER A 158 -1.51 -9.27 -17.92
C SER A 158 -0.94 -7.87 -18.11
N LYS A 159 -1.47 -6.88 -17.39
CA LYS A 159 -1.12 -5.47 -17.58
C LYS A 159 -0.86 -4.77 -16.26
N ARG A 160 0.17 -3.92 -16.24
CA ARG A 160 0.31 -2.83 -15.28
C ARG A 160 -0.72 -1.77 -15.69
N GLN A 161 -1.86 -1.71 -15.02
CA GLN A 161 -2.82 -0.66 -15.31
C GLN A 161 -2.32 0.65 -14.72
N ASN A 162 -1.93 1.56 -15.59
CA ASN A 162 -1.84 2.99 -15.34
C ASN A 162 -3.25 3.60 -15.22
N ALA A 163 -4.10 2.99 -14.39
CA ALA A 163 -5.47 3.43 -14.17
C ALA A 163 -5.52 4.73 -13.37
N ILE A 164 -4.47 4.95 -12.57
CA ILE A 164 -3.96 6.30 -12.32
C ILE A 164 -2.54 6.42 -12.84
N SER A 165 -2.39 6.50 -14.16
CA SER A 165 -1.26 7.23 -14.73
C SER A 165 -1.34 8.67 -14.22
N HIS A 166 -0.23 9.42 -14.25
CA HIS A 166 -0.27 10.88 -14.08
C HIS A 166 -1.47 11.52 -14.85
N SER A 167 -1.92 10.94 -15.97
CA SER A 167 -3.12 11.36 -16.70
C SER A 167 -4.46 11.33 -15.94
N VAL A 168 -4.73 10.36 -15.06
CA VAL A 168 -5.96 10.33 -14.24
C VAL A 168 -5.74 11.08 -12.92
N ALA A 169 -4.51 11.18 -12.43
CA ALA A 169 -4.17 12.13 -11.37
C ALA A 169 -4.43 13.57 -11.85
N CYS A 170 -4.08 13.85 -13.11
CA CYS A 170 -4.45 15.06 -13.84
C CYS A 170 -5.95 15.17 -14.09
N LEU A 171 -6.79 14.19 -13.78
CA LEU A 171 -8.25 14.36 -13.75
C LEU A 171 -8.74 14.84 -12.38
N PHE A 172 -7.91 14.93 -11.33
CA PHE A 172 -8.37 15.37 -10.01
C PHE A 172 -7.47 16.47 -9.42
N SER A 173 -8.03 17.61 -8.98
CA SER A 173 -7.25 18.63 -8.26
C SER A 173 -6.94 18.20 -6.82
N ARG A 174 -5.67 18.31 -6.41
CA ARG A 174 -5.19 17.98 -5.06
C ARG A 174 -5.49 19.08 -4.04
N ASP A 175 -5.58 20.33 -4.49
CA ASP A 175 -5.92 21.48 -3.66
C ASP A 175 -7.34 21.93 -3.96
N VAL A 176 -8.14 22.04 -2.91
CA VAL A 176 -9.53 22.47 -2.98
C VAL A 176 -9.75 23.50 -1.89
N ASP A 177 -9.80 24.76 -2.29
CA ASP A 177 -10.38 25.81 -1.46
C ASP A 177 -11.83 26.04 -1.91
N SER A 178 -12.75 25.83 -0.98
CA SER A 178 -14.18 26.12 -1.16
C SER A 178 -14.50 27.59 -1.37
N SER A 179 -13.56 28.49 -1.07
CA SER A 179 -13.74 29.93 -1.26
C SER A 179 -13.52 30.40 -2.70
N GLY A 180 -13.49 29.48 -3.66
CA GLY A 180 -13.16 29.77 -5.04
C GLY A 180 -11.65 29.75 -5.20
N VAL A 181 -11.17 28.71 -5.86
CA VAL A 181 -9.79 28.65 -6.33
C VAL A 181 -9.52 29.94 -7.11
N LYS A 182 -8.43 30.65 -6.80
CA LYS A 182 -7.77 31.52 -7.78
C LYS A 182 -7.22 30.59 -8.86
N LEU A 183 -8.11 30.09 -9.71
CA LEU A 183 -7.72 29.47 -10.95
C LEU A 183 -6.91 30.56 -11.66
N SER A 184 -5.72 30.22 -12.14
CA SER A 184 -4.95 31.16 -12.93
C SER A 184 -5.87 31.74 -14.01
N HIS A 185 -5.66 33.01 -14.37
CA HIS A 185 -6.57 33.83 -15.18
C HIS A 185 -6.95 33.26 -16.56
N ASP A 186 -6.48 32.07 -16.92
CA ASP A 186 -6.81 31.33 -18.14
C ASP A 186 -7.48 29.98 -17.80
N ALA A 187 -8.80 30.00 -17.61
CA ALA A 187 -9.62 28.79 -17.57
C ALA A 187 -9.50 27.97 -18.88
N GLU A 188 -9.11 28.60 -19.99
CA GLU A 188 -9.10 27.99 -21.32
C GLU A 188 -8.01 26.92 -21.55
N THR A 189 -6.97 26.78 -20.71
CA THR A 189 -5.82 25.95 -21.11
C THR A 189 -5.54 24.67 -20.32
N GLN A 190 -5.88 24.51 -19.03
CA GLN A 190 -5.52 23.25 -18.31
C GLN A 190 -6.47 22.74 -17.20
N ASP A 191 -7.28 23.58 -16.54
CA ASP A 191 -8.04 23.17 -15.34
C ASP A 191 -9.50 22.76 -15.60
N GLU A 192 -10.12 23.21 -16.70
CA GLU A 192 -11.51 22.87 -17.06
C GLU A 192 -11.74 21.38 -17.41
N LYS A 193 -10.68 20.60 -17.61
CA LYS A 193 -10.78 19.18 -18.01
C LYS A 193 -10.65 18.21 -16.84
N ARG A 194 -10.69 18.70 -15.60
CA ARG A 194 -10.46 17.90 -14.40
C ARG A 194 -11.73 17.83 -13.55
N PHE A 195 -11.92 16.69 -12.91
CA PHE A 195 -12.77 16.56 -11.74
C PHE A 195 -12.09 17.17 -10.51
N VAL A 196 -12.88 17.52 -9.50
CA VAL A 196 -12.38 17.96 -8.19
C VAL A 196 -13.24 17.37 -7.09
N PHE A 197 -12.61 16.93 -6.00
CA PHE A 197 -13.34 16.63 -4.78
C PHE A 197 -13.73 17.95 -4.12
N TYR A 198 -14.94 18.06 -3.60
CA TYR A 198 -15.34 19.24 -2.84
C TYR A 198 -16.36 18.86 -1.79
N TYR A 199 -16.48 19.65 -0.73
CA TYR A 199 -17.44 19.35 0.31
C TYR A 199 -18.80 19.99 0.04
N HIS A 200 -19.85 19.35 0.52
CA HIS A 200 -21.21 19.89 0.42
C HIS A 200 -21.39 21.07 1.38
N LYS A 201 -21.88 22.21 0.87
CA LYS A 201 -21.99 23.48 1.63
C LYS A 201 -22.75 23.35 2.96
N SER A 202 -23.77 22.49 3.03
CA SER A 202 -24.55 22.29 4.27
C SER A 202 -23.90 21.31 5.27
N ASN A 203 -22.97 20.48 4.83
CA ASN A 203 -22.27 19.52 5.69
C ASN A 203 -20.90 19.19 5.10
N PRO A 204 -19.81 19.72 5.68
CA PRO A 204 -18.46 19.57 5.12
C PRO A 204 -17.93 18.14 5.18
N ARG A 205 -18.64 17.20 5.82
CA ARG A 205 -18.31 15.77 5.87
C ARG A 205 -18.87 14.99 4.68
N ILE A 206 -19.72 15.60 3.86
CA ILE A 206 -20.17 15.02 2.60
C ILE A 206 -19.23 15.52 1.51
N VAL A 207 -18.54 14.61 0.84
CA VAL A 207 -17.67 14.93 -0.29
C VAL A 207 -18.36 14.54 -1.57
N ASN A 208 -18.35 15.48 -2.50
CA ASN A 208 -18.84 15.36 -3.85
C ASN A 208 -17.67 15.43 -4.84
N ILE A 209 -17.94 15.02 -6.07
CA ILE A 209 -17.05 15.22 -7.20
C ILE A 209 -17.74 16.21 -8.14
N GLY A 210 -17.01 17.19 -8.66
CA GLY A 210 -17.51 18.21 -9.57
C GLY A 210 -16.47 18.57 -10.62
N VAL A 211 -16.78 19.56 -11.46
CA VAL A 211 -15.86 20.09 -12.48
C VAL A 211 -15.68 21.60 -12.23
N PRO A 212 -14.44 22.14 -12.23
CA PRO A 212 -14.22 23.58 -12.22
C PRO A 212 -14.88 24.24 -13.42
N ALA A 213 -15.59 25.32 -13.19
CA ALA A 213 -16.29 26.10 -14.20
C ALA A 213 -16.11 27.59 -13.92
N SER A 214 -16.33 28.41 -14.94
CA SER A 214 -16.31 29.86 -14.79
C SER A 214 -17.29 30.56 -15.70
N ASP A 215 -17.93 31.58 -15.17
CA ASP A 215 -18.79 32.48 -15.92
C ASP A 215 -18.19 33.89 -15.89
N TRP A 216 -18.26 34.60 -17.02
CA TRP A 216 -17.85 36.00 -17.08
C TRP A 216 -18.90 36.89 -16.37
N ASP A 217 -18.48 37.62 -15.34
CA ASP A 217 -19.30 38.64 -14.69
C ASP A 217 -19.06 40.00 -15.37
N GLU A 218 -20.02 40.40 -16.20
CA GLU A 218 -19.99 41.66 -16.94
C GLU A 218 -19.98 42.90 -16.02
N SER A 219 -20.55 42.80 -14.81
CA SER A 219 -20.67 43.91 -13.86
C SER A 219 -19.36 44.21 -13.14
N GLU A 220 -18.63 43.16 -12.77
CA GLU A 220 -17.36 43.25 -12.06
C GLU A 220 -16.16 43.17 -13.02
N LYS A 221 -16.39 42.83 -14.30
CA LYS A 221 -15.35 42.63 -15.32
C LYS A 221 -14.33 41.56 -14.91
N ILE A 222 -14.81 40.50 -14.28
CA ILE A 222 -14.01 39.36 -13.80
C ILE A 222 -14.69 38.04 -14.15
N TYR A 223 -13.92 36.96 -14.26
CA TYR A 223 -14.47 35.60 -14.26
C TYR A 223 -14.81 35.16 -12.83
N ARG A 224 -16.03 34.66 -12.65
CA ARG A 224 -16.46 34.01 -11.40
C ARG A 224 -16.27 32.51 -11.54
N HIS A 225 -15.34 31.98 -10.77
CA HIS A 225 -15.01 30.56 -10.74
C HIS A 225 -15.88 29.82 -9.72
N TYR A 226 -16.36 28.63 -10.07
CA TYR A 226 -17.17 27.78 -9.20
C TYR A 226 -16.98 26.30 -9.55
N ILE A 227 -17.52 25.41 -8.72
CA ILE A 227 -17.53 23.97 -9.00
C ILE A 227 -18.94 23.60 -9.45
N ARG A 228 -19.05 23.09 -10.67
CA ARG A 228 -20.29 22.58 -11.26
C ARG A 228 -20.50 21.12 -10.86
N GLU A 229 -21.74 20.73 -10.59
CA GLU A 229 -22.13 19.32 -10.46
C GLU A 229 -21.89 18.57 -11.78
N LEU A 230 -21.53 17.29 -11.68
CA LEU A 230 -21.34 16.43 -12.84
C LEU A 230 -22.62 16.28 -13.68
N THR A 231 -22.49 16.25 -15.00
CA THR A 231 -23.54 15.76 -15.90
C THR A 231 -23.74 14.25 -15.71
N GLU A 232 -24.84 13.68 -16.22
CA GLU A 232 -25.07 12.23 -16.15
C GLU A 232 -24.01 11.41 -16.88
N GLU A 233 -23.46 11.96 -17.97
CA GLU A 233 -22.34 11.34 -18.68
C GLU A 233 -21.07 11.33 -17.81
N GLU A 234 -20.73 12.46 -17.19
CA GLU A 234 -19.58 12.59 -16.29
C GLU A 234 -19.73 11.71 -15.04
N LYS A 235 -20.93 11.61 -14.46
CA LYS A 235 -21.22 10.68 -13.35
C LYS A 235 -20.98 9.24 -13.77
N THR A 236 -21.40 8.87 -14.98
CA THR A 236 -21.19 7.53 -15.53
C THR A 236 -19.70 7.26 -15.74
N THR A 237 -18.94 8.25 -16.25
CA THR A 237 -17.48 8.16 -16.36
C THR A 237 -16.82 7.95 -15.01
N VAL A 238 -17.12 8.80 -14.02
CA VAL A 238 -16.53 8.72 -12.67
C VAL A 238 -16.89 7.40 -11.98
N ALA A 239 -18.14 6.95 -12.07
CA ALA A 239 -18.55 5.65 -11.54
C ALA A 239 -17.80 4.48 -12.21
N GLY A 240 -17.54 4.58 -13.52
CA GLY A 240 -16.76 3.61 -14.28
C GLY A 240 -15.29 3.53 -13.89
N LEU A 241 -14.74 4.54 -13.18
CA LEU A 241 -13.34 4.52 -12.72
C LEU A 241 -13.10 3.51 -11.59
N GLY A 242 -14.13 3.07 -10.85
CA GLY A 242 -13.96 2.10 -9.77
C GLY A 242 -13.03 2.58 -8.65
N LEU A 243 -13.20 3.85 -8.24
CA LEU A 243 -12.40 4.47 -7.19
C LEU A 243 -12.70 3.86 -5.82
N GLU A 244 -11.64 3.68 -5.04
CA GLU A 244 -11.69 3.38 -3.61
C GLU A 244 -10.99 4.50 -2.84
N TYR A 245 -11.41 4.64 -1.60
CA TYR A 245 -11.04 5.72 -0.69
C TYR A 245 -10.54 5.17 0.63
N LYS A 246 -9.58 5.85 1.23
CA LYS A 246 -9.11 5.58 2.58
C LYS A 246 -8.94 6.89 3.34
N VAL A 247 -9.72 7.07 4.40
CA VAL A 247 -9.65 8.28 5.23
C VAL A 247 -8.49 8.15 6.21
N ILE A 248 -7.68 9.20 6.33
CA ILE A 248 -6.52 9.20 7.21
C ILE A 248 -6.87 9.99 8.48
N PRO A 249 -6.89 9.36 9.66
CA PRO A 249 -7.04 10.07 10.93
C PRO A 249 -5.87 11.03 11.16
N TYR A 250 -6.09 12.06 11.97
CA TYR A 250 -5.04 13.00 12.34
C TYR A 250 -3.82 12.27 12.91
N ASN A 251 -2.64 12.57 12.35
CA ASN A 251 -1.38 12.05 12.84
C ASN A 251 -0.26 13.04 12.53
N GLU A 252 0.42 13.52 13.56
CA GLU A 252 1.46 14.53 13.44
C GLU A 252 2.63 14.11 12.53
N ARG A 253 2.87 12.80 12.36
CA ARG A 253 3.93 12.29 11.47
C ARG A 253 3.74 12.72 10.01
N TYR A 254 2.50 13.01 9.63
CA TYR A 254 2.13 13.42 8.27
C TYR A 254 2.01 14.94 8.14
N LEU A 255 2.56 15.68 9.10
CA LEU A 255 2.71 17.13 9.01
C LEU A 255 4.15 17.45 8.63
N LYS A 256 4.32 18.38 7.69
CA LYS A 256 5.62 19.03 7.45
C LYS A 256 5.61 20.38 8.14
N ASN A 257 6.73 20.73 8.77
CA ASN A 257 6.95 22.06 9.30
C ASN A 257 7.51 22.96 8.19
N HIS A 258 7.08 24.20 8.20
CA HIS A 258 7.59 25.26 7.35
C HIS A 258 8.55 26.16 8.14
N ASP A 259 9.42 26.87 7.43
CA ASP A 259 10.41 27.79 8.04
C ASP A 259 9.74 28.95 8.79
N ASP A 260 8.48 29.26 8.48
CA ASP A 260 7.66 30.29 9.13
C ASP A 260 6.89 29.78 10.37
N GLY A 261 7.20 28.57 10.85
CA GLY A 261 6.54 27.95 12.01
C GLY A 261 5.21 27.26 11.70
N GLY A 262 4.71 27.39 10.46
CA GLY A 262 3.50 26.76 9.99
C GLY A 262 3.60 25.24 9.82
N LYS A 263 2.44 24.57 9.81
CA LYS A 263 2.31 23.14 9.48
C LYS A 263 1.38 22.93 8.28
N SER A 264 1.80 22.08 7.34
CA SER A 264 0.90 21.57 6.30
C SER A 264 0.89 20.05 6.27
N VAL A 265 -0.13 19.48 5.62
CA VAL A 265 -0.16 18.05 5.29
C VAL A 265 1.03 17.70 4.39
N TYR A 266 1.72 16.60 4.71
CA TYR A 266 2.80 16.04 3.91
C TYR A 266 2.27 14.91 3.02
N GLY A 267 1.60 15.28 1.94
CA GLY A 267 0.96 14.34 1.00
C GLY A 267 1.92 13.32 0.41
N ASP A 268 3.13 13.72 0.03
CA ASP A 268 4.10 12.81 -0.60
C ASP A 268 4.55 11.68 0.35
N LEU A 269 4.66 11.95 1.65
CA LEU A 269 4.96 10.93 2.65
C LEU A 269 3.83 9.90 2.74
N LEU A 270 2.56 10.36 2.75
CA LEU A 270 1.38 9.49 2.73
C LEU A 270 1.38 8.60 1.47
N GLU A 271 1.60 9.20 0.30
CA GLU A 271 1.65 8.49 -0.98
C GLU A 271 2.79 7.47 -1.00
N MET A 272 3.99 7.84 -0.54
CA MET A 272 5.15 6.95 -0.49
C MET A 272 4.91 5.75 0.43
N GLU A 273 4.38 5.98 1.63
CA GLU A 273 4.08 4.92 2.58
C GLU A 273 3.00 3.95 2.08
N GLU A 274 1.93 4.47 1.46
CA GLU A 274 0.86 3.61 0.94
C GLU A 274 1.29 2.85 -0.32
N ASN A 275 2.04 3.50 -1.22
CA ASN A 275 2.43 2.91 -2.51
C ASN A 275 3.66 2.01 -2.43
N GLY A 276 4.63 2.35 -1.57
CA GLY A 276 5.89 1.64 -1.43
C GLY A 276 6.07 0.92 -0.10
N GLY A 277 5.38 1.36 0.96
CA GLY A 277 5.58 0.86 2.32
C GLY A 277 4.69 -0.31 2.69
N LYS A 278 3.38 -0.23 2.48
CA LYS A 278 2.38 -1.26 2.79
C LYS A 278 1.10 -1.03 1.98
N PRO A 279 1.00 -1.44 0.71
CA PRO A 279 -0.25 -1.36 -0.03
C PRO A 279 -1.26 -2.38 0.55
N SER A 280 -1.85 -2.10 1.71
CA SER A 280 -2.86 -2.99 2.30
C SER A 280 -4.21 -2.76 1.61
N VAL A 281 -5.04 -3.80 1.61
CA VAL A 281 -6.46 -3.67 1.28
C VAL A 281 -7.28 -3.13 2.46
N ASN A 282 -6.70 -3.12 3.67
CA ASN A 282 -7.37 -2.68 4.87
C ASN A 282 -7.60 -1.15 4.87
N GLY A 283 -8.79 -0.75 5.31
CA GLY A 283 -9.22 0.65 5.40
C GLY A 283 -9.69 1.28 4.08
N TRP A 284 -9.63 0.54 2.96
CA TRP A 284 -10.15 1.01 1.67
C TRP A 284 -11.64 0.68 1.51
N THR A 285 -12.40 1.64 0.98
CA THR A 285 -13.86 1.55 0.81
C THR A 285 -14.29 2.19 -0.51
N SER A 286 -15.40 1.74 -1.09
CA SER A 286 -15.98 2.37 -2.30
C SER A 286 -16.70 3.69 -2.03
N MET A 287 -16.84 4.08 -0.76
CA MET A 287 -17.50 5.31 -0.34
C MET A 287 -16.64 6.09 0.65
N LEU A 288 -16.47 7.39 0.41
CA LEU A 288 -15.73 8.27 1.31
C LEU A 288 -16.60 8.61 2.53
N ASN A 289 -16.29 8.05 3.69
CA ASN A 289 -17.04 8.22 4.93
C ASN A 289 -16.28 9.13 5.91
N LEU A 290 -16.62 10.42 5.93
CA LEU A 290 -15.98 11.38 6.83
C LEU A 290 -16.78 11.55 8.12
N GLN A 291 -16.07 11.49 9.24
CA GLN A 291 -16.62 11.58 10.58
C GLN A 291 -15.83 12.61 11.37
N GLU A 292 -16.38 13.09 12.49
CA GLU A 292 -15.71 14.09 13.32
C GLU A 292 -14.33 13.62 13.81
N SER A 293 -14.18 12.32 14.07
CA SER A 293 -12.90 11.70 14.45
C SER A 293 -11.82 11.75 13.36
N HIS A 294 -12.19 12.10 12.13
CA HIS A 294 -11.27 12.23 11.00
C HIS A 294 -10.87 13.68 10.72
N VAL A 295 -11.37 14.65 11.50
CA VAL A 295 -11.04 16.06 11.29
C VAL A 295 -9.58 16.31 11.66
N TRP A 296 -8.88 16.99 10.76
CA TRP A 296 -7.54 17.51 11.01
C TRP A 296 -7.66 18.98 11.38
N GLU A 297 -7.02 19.37 12.46
CA GLU A 297 -6.85 20.77 12.85
C GLU A 297 -5.36 21.09 12.80
N ILE A 298 -4.98 22.05 11.94
CA ILE A 298 -3.58 22.47 11.77
C ILE A 298 -3.48 23.99 11.78
N MET A 299 -2.31 24.48 12.17
CA MET A 299 -1.95 25.89 12.08
C MET A 299 -0.96 26.06 10.92
N PRO A 300 -1.41 26.43 9.71
CA PRO A 300 -0.52 26.68 8.58
C PRO A 300 0.38 27.91 8.80
N ASN A 301 0.05 28.76 9.76
CA ASN A 301 0.90 29.83 10.29
C ASN A 301 0.38 30.23 11.68
N ASP A 302 1.06 31.16 12.36
CA ASP A 302 0.71 31.62 13.70
C ASP A 302 -0.62 32.38 13.79
N ALA A 303 -1.15 32.88 12.66
CA ALA A 303 -2.34 33.72 12.59
C ALA A 303 -3.59 32.97 12.11
N MET A 304 -3.48 31.70 11.75
CA MET A 304 -4.59 30.97 11.14
C MET A 304 -4.65 29.53 11.62
N ARG A 305 -5.86 29.09 11.91
CA ARG A 305 -6.20 27.70 12.19
C ARG A 305 -7.16 27.19 11.13
N VAL A 306 -6.89 26.00 10.62
CA VAL A 306 -7.72 25.38 9.59
C VAL A 306 -8.22 24.03 10.02
N LYS A 307 -9.45 23.71 9.62
CA LYS A 307 -10.03 22.36 9.77
C LYS A 307 -10.29 21.75 8.41
N GLY A 308 -9.92 20.49 8.28
CA GLY A 308 -10.01 19.77 7.02
C GLY A 308 -10.04 18.27 7.20
N PHE A 309 -10.00 17.57 6.06
CA PHE A 309 -9.89 16.13 6.00
C PHE A 309 -8.78 15.74 5.04
N VAL A 310 -8.11 14.63 5.35
CA VAL A 310 -7.09 14.02 4.50
C VAL A 310 -7.54 12.61 4.15
N PHE A 311 -7.49 12.28 2.87
CA PHE A 311 -7.84 10.95 2.38
C PHE A 311 -6.99 10.56 1.17
N LEU A 312 -6.85 9.26 0.98
CA LEU A 312 -6.22 8.67 -0.19
C LEU A 312 -7.31 8.19 -1.16
N VAL A 313 -7.01 8.30 -2.45
CA VAL A 313 -7.83 7.78 -3.55
C VAL A 313 -6.98 6.87 -4.40
N ARG A 314 -7.53 5.72 -4.81
CA ARG A 314 -6.92 4.86 -5.83
C ARG A 314 -8.01 4.21 -6.68
N GLN A 315 -7.65 3.69 -7.83
CA GLN A 315 -8.51 2.79 -8.59
C GLN A 315 -8.30 1.35 -8.13
N LYS A 316 -9.42 0.68 -7.84
CA LYS A 316 -9.42 -0.74 -7.49
C LYS A 316 -8.89 -1.59 -8.64
N ALA A 317 -8.17 -2.65 -8.31
CA ALA A 317 -7.83 -3.69 -9.29
C ALA A 317 -9.11 -4.26 -9.93
N THR A 318 -9.05 -4.53 -11.24
CA THR A 318 -10.14 -5.18 -11.98
C THR A 318 -9.79 -6.63 -12.27
N LYS A 319 -10.62 -7.33 -13.04
CA LYS A 319 -10.30 -8.68 -13.51
C LYS A 319 -9.00 -8.68 -14.32
N ASP A 320 -8.80 -7.69 -15.17
CA ASP A 320 -7.77 -7.72 -16.21
C ASP A 320 -6.53 -6.87 -15.85
N ALA A 321 -6.57 -6.18 -14.71
CA ALA A 321 -5.72 -5.03 -14.50
C ALA A 321 -5.42 -4.81 -13.00
N VAL A 322 -4.20 -4.38 -12.68
CA VAL A 322 -3.73 -4.21 -11.29
C VAL A 322 -4.29 -2.93 -10.66
N GLN A 323 -4.16 -2.78 -9.34
CA GLN A 323 -4.57 -1.55 -8.64
C GLN A 323 -3.67 -0.36 -9.02
N SER A 324 -4.19 0.86 -8.96
CA SER A 324 -3.37 2.06 -9.22
C SER A 324 -2.53 2.47 -8.01
N GLN A 325 -1.67 3.47 -8.21
CA GLN A 325 -1.11 4.23 -7.10
C GLN A 325 -2.23 4.93 -6.34
N ALA A 326 -2.05 5.03 -5.02
CA ALA A 326 -2.83 5.88 -4.14
C ALA A 326 -2.32 7.32 -4.21
N ILE A 327 -3.24 8.27 -4.25
CA ILE A 327 -2.96 9.71 -4.28
C ILE A 327 -3.63 10.38 -3.09
N ALA A 328 -2.91 11.29 -2.44
CA ALA A 328 -3.43 12.06 -1.32
C ALA A 328 -4.23 13.28 -1.80
N PHE A 329 -5.40 13.46 -1.19
CA PHE A 329 -6.24 14.64 -1.33
C PHE A 329 -6.52 15.23 0.04
N TRP A 330 -6.62 16.55 0.09
CA TRP A 330 -7.05 17.28 1.27
C TRP A 330 -7.90 18.46 0.86
N TYR A 331 -8.79 18.87 1.77
CA TYR A 331 -9.50 20.14 1.65
C TYR A 331 -9.69 20.74 3.03
N TYR A 332 -9.70 22.06 3.07
CA TYR A 332 -10.00 22.83 4.26
C TYR A 332 -11.41 23.42 4.12
N TYR A 333 -12.27 23.18 5.12
CA TYR A 333 -13.65 23.65 5.12
C TYR A 333 -13.91 24.75 6.16
N SER A 334 -12.93 25.02 7.02
CA SER A 334 -13.01 26.06 8.04
C SER A 334 -11.65 26.71 8.18
N HIS A 335 -11.67 28.05 8.24
CA HIS A 335 -10.50 28.88 8.51
C HIS A 335 -10.88 29.85 9.63
N GLU A 336 -10.07 29.91 10.68
CA GLU A 336 -10.24 30.81 11.81
C GLU A 336 -8.97 31.66 11.93
N ILE A 337 -9.12 32.99 11.91
CA ILE A 337 -8.03 33.92 12.19
C ILE A 337 -7.82 33.90 13.70
N ILE A 338 -6.60 33.57 14.12
CA ILE A 338 -6.19 33.69 15.52
C ILE A 338 -5.63 35.10 15.66
N ASP A 339 -6.39 35.99 16.30
CA ASP A 339 -5.86 37.28 16.72
C ASP A 339 -4.71 37.03 17.70
N VAL A 340 -3.49 37.31 17.26
CA VAL A 340 -2.35 37.46 18.16
C VAL A 340 -2.62 38.76 18.93
N ILE A 341 -3.19 38.65 20.13
CA ILE A 341 -3.24 39.77 21.06
C ILE A 341 -1.77 40.19 21.30
N GLN A 342 -1.36 41.29 20.67
CA GLN A 342 -0.09 41.96 20.92
C GLN A 342 -0.14 42.79 22.21
#